data_AF-A0A953Q4T5-F1
#
_entry.id   AF-A0A953Q4T5-F1
#
_cell.length_a   1.000
_cell.length_b   1.000
_cell.length_c   1.000
_cell.angle_alpha   90.00
_cell.angle_beta   90.00
_cell.angle_gamma   90.00
#
_symmetry.space_group_name_H-M   'P 1'
#
loop_
_entity.id
_entity.type
_entity.pdbx_description
1 polymer ?
#
loop_
_entity_poly.entity_id
_entity_poly.type
_entity_poly.pdbx_seq_one_letter_code
_entity_poly.pdbx_strand_id
1 'polypeptide(L)'
;MTDPLDKLTIETPEQIPLEFPLAGIGSRFLAAVIDSLIQTVVGLALLVAGVTVAAMGVFRSHGAQVWLAAVAVFILFLLQFGYYAGFEAWWNGQTPGKRRQHLRVIKDTGRPITVYESVARNLLRVADSIPGFYGVGI
;
A
#
# COMPACT_ATOMS: atom_id res chain seq x y z
N MET A 1 -24.42 -20.47 3.70
CA MET A 1 -25.36 -19.32 3.72
C MET A 1 -24.59 -18.13 3.16
N THR A 2 -24.80 -17.78 1.90
CA THR A 2 -24.10 -16.66 1.23
C THR A 2 -24.90 -15.39 1.50
N ASP A 3 -24.38 -14.52 2.36
CA ASP A 3 -24.95 -13.21 2.64
C ASP A 3 -24.82 -12.32 1.38
N PRO A 4 -25.87 -11.62 0.92
CA PRO A 4 -25.78 -10.68 -0.21
C PRO A 4 -24.71 -9.60 -0.05
N LEU A 5 -24.20 -9.35 1.15
CA LEU A 5 -23.08 -8.43 1.42
C LEU A 5 -21.70 -8.95 0.98
N ASP A 6 -21.57 -10.25 0.68
CA ASP A 6 -20.29 -10.87 0.28
C ASP A 6 -20.04 -10.87 -1.23
N LYS A 7 -20.90 -10.21 -2.01
CA LYS A 7 -20.78 -10.14 -3.48
C LYS A 7 -20.94 -8.72 -4.01
N LEU A 8 -20.04 -8.32 -4.89
CA LEU A 8 -20.14 -7.09 -5.66
C LEU A 8 -20.74 -7.45 -7.03
N THR A 9 -21.98 -7.01 -7.27
CA THR A 9 -22.65 -7.18 -8.57
C THR A 9 -22.45 -5.93 -9.42
N ILE A 10 -21.89 -6.10 -10.61
CA ILE A 10 -21.65 -5.03 -11.57
C ILE A 10 -22.49 -5.29 -12.83
N GLU A 11 -23.40 -4.36 -13.13
CA GLU A 11 -24.19 -4.36 -14.36
C GLU A 11 -23.27 -3.96 -15.53
N THR A 12 -22.95 -4.89 -16.43
CA THR A 12 -22.17 -4.57 -17.62
C THR A 12 -23.07 -3.98 -18.73
N PRO A 13 -22.51 -3.25 -19.72
CA PRO A 13 -23.27 -2.71 -20.85
C PRO A 13 -24.08 -3.76 -21.63
N GLU A 14 -23.68 -5.03 -21.54
CA GLU A 14 -24.33 -6.19 -22.16
C GLU A 14 -25.55 -6.70 -21.35
N GLN A 15 -25.93 -6.01 -20.26
CA GLN A 15 -27.03 -6.38 -19.34
C GLN A 15 -26.84 -7.76 -18.69
N ILE A 16 -25.58 -8.19 -18.52
CA ILE A 16 -25.24 -9.41 -17.80
C ILE A 16 -24.59 -9.01 -16.46
N PRO A 17 -25.19 -9.38 -15.32
CA PRO A 17 -24.61 -9.06 -14.01
C PRO A 17 -23.34 -9.89 -13.78
N LEU A 18 -22.22 -9.22 -13.52
CA LEU A 18 -20.99 -9.87 -13.06
C LEU A 18 -20.94 -9.84 -11.54
N GLU A 19 -20.93 -11.03 -10.91
CA GLU A 19 -20.76 -11.18 -9.47
C GLU A 19 -19.29 -11.42 -9.11
N PHE A 20 -18.70 -10.52 -8.34
CA PHE A 20 -17.37 -10.70 -7.75
C PHE A 20 -17.48 -11.03 -6.27
N PRO A 21 -16.86 -12.13 -5.78
CA PRO A 21 -16.82 -12.39 -4.35
C PRO A 21 -16.00 -11.30 -3.66
N LEU A 22 -16.60 -10.62 -2.70
CA LEU A 22 -15.92 -9.65 -1.86
C LEU A 22 -15.00 -10.38 -0.89
N ALA A 23 -13.79 -9.85 -0.75
CA ALA A 23 -12.85 -10.35 0.22
C ALA A 23 -13.34 -10.05 1.63
N GLY A 24 -13.53 -11.10 2.44
CA GLY A 24 -13.85 -10.94 3.85
C GLY A 24 -12.82 -10.07 4.59
N ILE A 25 -13.26 -9.42 5.66
CA ILE A 25 -12.42 -8.53 6.48
C ILE A 25 -11.13 -9.23 6.94
N GLY A 26 -11.19 -10.53 7.25
CA GLY A 26 -10.04 -11.32 7.67
C GLY A 26 -8.93 -11.45 6.62
N SER A 27 -9.26 -11.70 5.36
CA SER A 27 -8.24 -11.81 4.30
C SER A 27 -7.62 -10.45 3.97
N ARG A 28 -8.42 -9.37 4.02
CA ARG A 28 -7.96 -7.98 3.89
C ARG A 28 -7.00 -7.62 5.03
N PHE A 29 -7.34 -7.98 6.26
CA PHE A 29 -6.49 -7.77 7.43
C PHE A 29 -5.16 -8.54 7.31
N LEU A 30 -5.19 -9.83 6.93
CA LEU A 30 -3.96 -10.61 6.75
C LEU A 30 -3.06 -10.04 5.64
N ALA A 31 -3.65 -9.58 4.54
CA ALA A 31 -2.90 -8.89 3.50
C ALA A 31 -2.20 -7.63 4.04
N ALA A 32 -2.94 -6.79 4.79
CA ALA A 32 -2.41 -5.59 5.42
C ALA A 32 -1.30 -5.90 6.45
N VAL A 33 -1.44 -6.96 7.25
CA VAL A 33 -0.41 -7.41 8.19
C VAL A 33 0.86 -7.83 7.46
N ILE A 34 0.74 -8.59 6.37
CA ILE A 34 1.91 -9.02 5.58
C ILE A 34 2.62 -7.81 4.97
N ASP A 35 1.88 -6.88 4.35
CA ASP A 35 2.46 -5.69 3.75
C ASP A 35 3.11 -4.79 4.82
N SER A 36 2.47 -4.64 6.00
CA SER A 36 3.01 -3.87 7.12
C SER A 36 4.29 -4.49 7.69
N LEU A 37 4.35 -5.83 7.77
CA LEU A 37 5.54 -6.54 8.20
C LEU A 37 6.70 -6.33 7.21
N ILE A 38 6.44 -6.42 5.90
CA ILE A 38 7.45 -6.16 4.88
C ILE A 38 7.98 -4.73 5.00
N GLN A 39 7.09 -3.74 5.10
CA GLN A 39 7.49 -2.34 5.26
C GLN A 39 8.29 -2.10 6.55
N THR A 40 7.87 -2.72 7.67
CA THR A 40 8.57 -2.57 8.95
C THR A 40 9.97 -3.17 8.90
N VAL A 41 10.12 -4.36 8.32
CA VAL A 41 11.43 -5.02 8.18
C VAL A 41 12.36 -4.22 7.27
N VAL A 42 11.87 -3.76 6.12
CA VAL A 42 12.67 -2.95 5.19
C VAL A 42 13.01 -1.59 5.81
N GLY A 43 12.05 -0.94 6.47
CA GLY A 43 12.26 0.34 7.15
C GLY A 43 13.28 0.24 8.28
N LEU A 44 13.22 -0.83 9.08
CA LEU A 44 14.20 -1.08 10.13
C LEU A 44 15.60 -1.32 9.55
N ALA A 45 15.71 -2.12 8.49
CA ALA A 45 16.98 -2.35 7.81
C ALA A 45 17.60 -1.05 7.27
N LEU A 46 16.79 -0.18 6.67
CA LEU A 46 17.23 1.13 6.18
C LEU A 46 17.66 2.06 7.33
N LEU A 47 16.92 2.04 8.45
CA LEU A 47 17.27 2.81 9.63
C LEU A 47 18.61 2.35 10.22
N VAL A 48 18.80 1.04 10.38
CA VAL A 48 20.06 0.46 10.87
C VAL A 48 21.22 0.80 9.92
N ALA A 49 21.01 0.72 8.61
CA ALA A 49 22.01 1.10 7.62
C ALA A 49 22.37 2.59 7.74
N GLY A 50 21.38 3.47 7.83
CA GLY A 50 21.58 4.91 7.98
C GLY A 50 22.34 5.28 9.26
N VAL A 51 21.96 4.67 10.40
CA VAL A 51 22.65 4.86 11.69
C VAL A 51 24.09 4.35 11.62
N THR A 52 24.32 3.17 11.02
CA THR A 52 25.67 2.62 10.86
C THR A 52 26.55 3.55 10.01
N VAL A 53 26.02 4.06 8.90
CA VAL A 53 26.74 5.01 8.03
C VAL A 53 27.07 6.31 8.76
N ALA A 54 26.12 6.83 9.55
CA ALA A 54 26.36 8.01 10.37
C ALA A 54 27.43 7.76 11.45
N ALA A 55 27.38 6.61 12.12
CA ALA A 55 28.32 6.23 13.18
C ALA A 55 29.75 6.00 12.67
N MET A 56 29.91 5.50 11.44
CA MET A 56 31.22 5.35 10.79
C MET A 56 31.91 6.69 10.49
N GLY A 57 31.22 7.83 10.63
CA GLY A 57 31.80 9.15 10.44
C GLY A 57 32.26 9.42 9.00
N VAL A 58 31.72 8.67 8.02
CA VAL A 58 32.04 8.82 6.59
C VAL A 58 31.72 10.24 6.10
N PHE A 59 30.64 10.83 6.63
CA PHE A 59 30.20 12.18 6.30
C PHE A 59 30.52 13.14 7.47
N ARG A 60 31.66 13.82 7.35
CA ARG A 60 32.18 14.73 8.39
C ARG A 60 31.73 16.18 8.23
N SER A 61 31.35 16.58 7.01
CA SER A 61 30.85 17.94 6.76
C SER A 61 29.37 18.04 7.14
N HIS A 62 28.99 19.18 7.71
CA HIS A 62 27.60 19.44 8.11
C HIS A 62 26.64 19.33 6.90
N GLY A 63 27.07 19.82 5.73
CA GLY A 63 26.29 19.70 4.49
C GLY A 63 26.03 18.24 4.11
N ALA A 64 27.02 17.36 4.20
CA ALA A 64 26.84 15.95 3.86
C ALA A 64 25.89 15.21 4.82
N GLN A 65 25.90 15.57 6.10
CA GLN A 65 24.97 15.02 7.09
C GLN A 65 23.52 15.43 6.80
N VAL A 66 23.30 16.70 6.43
CA VAL A 66 21.98 17.20 6.02
C VAL A 66 21.47 16.47 4.78
N TRP A 67 22.33 16.27 3.77
CA TRP A 67 21.98 15.51 2.57
C TRP A 67 21.65 14.04 2.88
N LEU A 68 22.42 13.39 3.76
CA LEU A 68 22.14 12.02 4.18
C LEU A 68 20.77 11.91 4.87
N ALA A 69 20.45 12.85 5.77
CA ALA A 69 19.14 12.89 6.41
C ALA A 69 18.01 13.14 5.40
N ALA A 70 18.18 14.07 4.46
CA ALA A 70 17.19 14.36 3.42
C ALA A 70 16.92 13.14 2.53
N VAL A 71 17.97 12.44 2.11
CA VAL A 71 17.85 11.20 1.32
C VAL A 71 17.17 10.11 2.14
N ALA A 72 17.52 9.93 3.42
CA ALA A 72 16.89 8.95 4.28
C ALA A 72 15.38 9.20 4.43
N VAL A 73 14.98 10.45 4.68
CA VAL A 73 13.57 10.85 4.75
C VAL A 73 12.85 10.61 3.43
N PHE A 74 13.48 10.94 2.29
CA PHE A 74 12.90 10.70 0.98
C PHE A 74 12.71 9.21 0.68
N ILE A 75 13.68 8.36 1.05
CA ILE A 75 13.57 6.91 0.91
C ILE A 75 12.43 6.37 1.78
N LEU A 76 12.30 6.83 3.03
CA LEU A 76 11.20 6.42 3.90
C LEU A 76 9.84 6.85 3.35
N PHE A 77 9.76 8.04 2.76
CA PHE A 77 8.56 8.49 2.04
C PHE A 77 8.22 7.56 0.86
N LEU A 78 9.20 7.19 0.04
CA LEU A 78 9.01 6.23 -1.06
C LEU A 78 8.65 4.83 -0.56
N LEU A 79 9.22 4.40 0.56
CA LEU A 79 8.86 3.12 1.17
C LEU A 79 7.39 3.11 1.60
N GLN A 80 6.87 4.25 2.07
CA GLN A 80 5.51 4.30 2.57
C GLN A 80 4.46 4.55 1.49
N PHE A 81 4.71 5.49 0.58
CA PHE A 81 3.81 5.84 -0.52
C PHE A 81 4.17 5.14 -1.83
N GLY A 82 5.46 5.08 -2.18
CA GLY A 82 5.92 4.44 -3.40
C GLY A 82 5.69 2.92 -3.41
N TYR A 83 5.80 2.24 -2.26
CA TYR A 83 5.57 0.80 -2.17
C TYR A 83 4.16 0.41 -2.64
N TYR A 84 3.12 0.96 -2.01
CA TYR A 84 1.75 0.58 -2.33
C TYR A 84 1.35 1.07 -3.71
N ALA A 85 1.62 2.34 -4.05
CA ALA A 85 1.27 2.89 -5.36
C ALA A 85 2.04 2.18 -6.49
N GLY A 86 3.32 1.88 -6.30
CA GLY A 86 4.15 1.20 -7.29
C GLY A 86 3.73 -0.25 -7.50
N PHE A 87 3.51 -1.01 -6.43
CA PHE A 87 3.08 -2.40 -6.56
C PHE A 87 1.67 -2.52 -7.09
N GLU A 88 0.74 -1.68 -6.65
CA GLU A 88 -0.61 -1.67 -7.19
C GLU A 88 -0.64 -1.22 -8.66
N ALA A 89 0.18 -0.25 -9.07
CA ALA A 89 0.30 0.13 -10.48
C ALA A 89 0.91 -1.00 -11.34
N TRP A 90 1.96 -1.68 -10.86
CA TRP A 90 2.67 -2.71 -11.64
C TRP A 90 1.90 -4.04 -11.66
N TRP A 91 1.37 -4.49 -10.52
CA TRP A 91 0.64 -5.76 -10.39
C TRP A 91 -0.88 -5.60 -10.50
N ASN A 92 -1.35 -4.62 -11.26
CA ASN A 92 -2.76 -4.45 -11.60
C ASN A 92 -3.71 -4.45 -10.36
N GLY A 93 -3.34 -3.70 -9.32
CA GLY A 93 -4.11 -3.55 -8.08
C GLY A 93 -3.74 -4.54 -6.98
N GLN A 94 -2.53 -5.11 -7.01
CA GLN A 94 -2.05 -6.06 -6.00
C GLN A 94 -0.76 -5.61 -5.33
N THR A 95 -0.70 -5.73 -4.01
CA THR A 95 0.55 -5.68 -3.22
C THR A 95 1.03 -7.12 -2.94
N PRO A 96 2.28 -7.33 -2.50
CA PRO A 96 2.76 -8.66 -2.11
C PRO A 96 1.85 -9.39 -1.11
N GLY A 97 1.35 -8.69 -0.09
CA GLY A 97 0.41 -9.23 0.90
C GLY A 97 -0.94 -9.59 0.29
N LYS A 98 -1.53 -8.68 -0.51
CA LYS A 98 -2.78 -8.96 -1.23
C LYS A 98 -2.63 -10.15 -2.18
N ARG A 99 -1.50 -10.26 -2.89
CA ARG A 99 -1.24 -11.35 -3.82
C ARG A 99 -1.18 -12.71 -3.14
N ARG A 100 -0.59 -12.80 -1.93
CA ARG A 100 -0.59 -14.03 -1.12
C ARG A 100 -1.99 -14.44 -0.66
N GLN A 101 -2.87 -13.47 -0.44
CA GLN A 101 -4.27 -13.70 -0.06
C GLN A 101 -5.20 -13.80 -1.29
N HIS A 102 -4.65 -13.86 -2.51
CA HIS A 102 -5.40 -13.86 -3.78
C HIS A 102 -6.36 -12.67 -3.94
N LEU A 103 -6.02 -11.53 -3.33
CA LEU A 103 -6.80 -10.30 -3.37
C LEU A 103 -6.35 -9.40 -4.51
N ARG A 104 -7.30 -8.66 -5.08
CA ARG A 104 -7.04 -7.66 -6.11
C ARG A 104 -7.98 -6.48 -5.95
N VAL A 105 -7.44 -5.27 -6.05
CA VAL A 105 -8.23 -4.05 -6.13
C VAL A 105 -8.74 -3.91 -7.57
N ILE A 106 -10.05 -3.78 -7.72
CA ILE A 106 -10.74 -3.55 -9.00
C ILE A 106 -11.57 -2.26 -8.89
N LYS A 107 -11.90 -1.69 -10.04
CA LYS A 107 -12.89 -0.60 -10.11
C LYS A 107 -14.30 -1.13 -9.85
N ASP A 108 -15.18 -0.21 -9.50
CA ASP A 108 -16.65 -0.40 -9.52
C ASP A 108 -17.20 -0.88 -10.87
N THR A 109 -16.48 -0.60 -11.96
CA THR A 109 -16.76 -1.09 -13.33
C THR A 109 -16.17 -2.48 -13.62
N GLY A 110 -15.48 -3.11 -12.66
CA GLY A 110 -14.86 -4.44 -12.82
C GLY A 110 -13.54 -4.42 -13.60
N ARG A 111 -13.14 -3.25 -14.11
CA ARG A 111 -11.87 -3.03 -14.81
C ARG A 111 -10.69 -2.94 -13.83
N PRO A 112 -9.45 -3.25 -14.27
CA PRO A 112 -8.26 -3.00 -13.46
C PRO A 112 -8.13 -1.52 -13.13
N ILE A 113 -7.57 -1.23 -11.96
CA ILE A 113 -7.25 0.15 -11.57
C ILE A 113 -6.16 0.74 -12.47
N THR A 114 -6.22 2.04 -12.70
CA THR A 114 -5.16 2.78 -13.39
C THR A 114 -4.09 3.25 -12.42
N VAL A 115 -2.92 3.62 -12.94
CA VAL A 115 -1.80 4.16 -12.14
C VAL A 115 -2.23 5.40 -11.35
N TYR A 116 -2.96 6.33 -11.98
CA TYR A 116 -3.44 7.55 -11.34
C TYR A 116 -4.36 7.26 -10.16
N GLU A 117 -5.29 6.31 -10.32
CA GLU A 117 -6.21 5.93 -9.24
C GLU A 117 -5.49 5.22 -8.11
N SER A 118 -4.49 4.38 -8.41
CA SER A 118 -3.66 3.75 -7.40
C SER A 118 -2.90 4.79 -6.56
N VAL A 119 -2.28 5.78 -7.22
CA VAL A 119 -1.58 6.87 -6.53
C VAL A 119 -2.56 7.70 -5.70
N ALA A 120 -3.70 8.11 -6.27
CA ALA A 120 -4.71 8.89 -5.56
C ALA A 120 -5.22 8.17 -4.32
N ARG A 121 -5.56 6.89 -4.44
CA ARG A 121 -5.98 6.05 -3.30
C ARG A 121 -4.90 5.97 -2.23
N ASN A 122 -3.64 5.81 -2.63
CA ASN A 122 -2.56 5.66 -1.66
C ASN A 122 -2.18 6.98 -0.97
N LEU A 123 -2.41 8.13 -1.60
CA LEU A 123 -2.33 9.45 -0.97
C LEU A 123 -3.46 9.65 0.04
N LEU A 124 -4.71 9.32 -0.35
CA LEU A 124 -5.87 9.39 0.54
C LEU A 124 -5.75 8.45 1.74
N ARG A 125 -5.05 7.32 1.60
CA ARG A 125 -4.81 6.39 2.69
C ARG A 125 -4.19 7.05 3.92
N VAL A 126 -3.34 8.07 3.75
CA VAL A 126 -2.78 8.80 4.89
C VAL A 126 -3.82 9.66 5.59
N ALA A 127 -4.74 10.26 4.84
CA ALA A 127 -5.89 10.96 5.43
C ALA A 127 -6.81 9.98 6.18
N ASP A 128 -7.03 8.79 5.63
CA ASP A 128 -7.85 7.73 6.25
C ASP A 128 -7.18 7.14 7.51
N SER A 129 -5.84 7.14 7.58
CA SER A 129 -5.08 6.57 8.70
C SER A 129 -4.96 7.49 9.92
N ILE A 130 -5.55 8.71 9.88
CA ILE A 130 -5.53 9.64 11.01
C ILE A 130 -6.54 9.16 12.07
N PRO A 131 -6.08 8.77 13.28
CA PRO A 131 -6.97 8.29 14.33
C PRO A 131 -7.81 9.46 14.85
N GLY A 132 -9.09 9.45 14.51
CA GLY A 132 -10.05 10.49 14.89
C GLY A 132 -11.19 10.69 13.90
N PHE A 133 -11.00 10.36 12.61
CA PHE A 133 -12.05 10.58 11.60
C PHE A 133 -12.57 9.33 10.88
N TYR A 134 -11.78 8.35 10.40
CA TYR A 134 -12.38 7.23 9.62
C TYR A 134 -11.58 5.91 9.66
N GLY A 135 -11.83 5.08 10.67
CA GLY A 135 -11.27 3.71 10.78
C GLY A 135 -11.91 2.65 9.87
N VAL A 136 -12.46 3.01 8.71
CA VAL A 136 -13.24 2.09 7.83
C VAL A 136 -12.46 1.67 6.57
N GLY A 137 -11.24 2.18 6.38
CA GLY A 137 -10.42 1.94 5.20
C GLY A 137 -9.56 0.67 5.21
N ILE A 138 -10.02 -0.45 5.78
CA ILE A 138 -9.33 -1.78 5.65
C ILE A 138 -10.12 -2.69 4.74
#